data_AF-W3AM08-F1
#
_entry.id   AF-W3AM08-F1
#
_cell.length_a   1.000
_cell.length_b   1.000
_cell.length_c   1.000
_cell.angle_alpha   90.00
_cell.angle_beta   90.00
_cell.angle_gamma   90.00
#
_symmetry.space_group_name_H-M   'P 1'
#
loop_
_entity.id
_entity.type
_entity.pdbx_description
1 polymer ?
#
loop_
_entity_poly.entity_id
_entity_poly.type
_entity_poly.pdbx_seq_one_letter_code
_entity_poly.pdbx_strand_id
1 'polypeptide(L)'
;MIAEKLSADLYEIIPARTYNDDMWKAWDEAQVERQENKYPELKGGMPDLSGYDMILIGTGIWGYTMANPVTSFIRQMDFAGKTMSAFWTFYDHDEKADEDFRGCLKGAKYVKGLPLPRSLTSSKERTSDAMDQWIRTL
;
A
#
# COMPACT_ATOMS: atom_id res chain seq x y z
N MET A 1 7.60 -12.82 1.63
CA MET A 1 8.06 -12.95 0.23
C MET A 1 8.85 -11.74 -0.25
N ILE A 2 8.26 -10.53 -0.40
CA ILE A 2 9.02 -9.37 -0.91
C ILE A 2 10.17 -8.96 0.02
N ALA A 3 9.89 -8.76 1.31
CA ALA A 3 10.93 -8.39 2.28
C ALA A 3 12.07 -9.42 2.37
N GLU A 4 11.75 -10.72 2.34
CA GLU A 4 12.75 -11.79 2.32
C GLU A 4 13.62 -11.75 1.07
N LYS A 5 13.02 -11.52 -0.12
CA LYS A 5 13.76 -11.44 -1.39
C LYS A 5 14.71 -10.24 -1.45
N LEU A 6 14.37 -9.16 -0.76
CA LEU A 6 15.16 -7.93 -0.72
C LEU A 6 16.03 -7.80 0.54
N SER A 7 15.90 -8.72 1.50
CA SER A 7 16.43 -8.55 2.87
C SER A 7 16.06 -7.19 3.47
N ALA A 8 14.81 -6.74 3.22
CA ALA A 8 14.32 -5.44 3.63
C ALA A 8 13.68 -5.48 5.02
N ASP A 9 13.77 -4.37 5.73
CA ASP A 9 13.04 -4.16 6.97
C ASP A 9 11.53 -4.04 6.72
N LEU A 10 10.75 -4.42 7.73
CA LEU A 10 9.29 -4.41 7.68
C LEU A 10 8.72 -3.46 8.72
N TYR A 11 7.76 -2.66 8.28
CA TYR A 11 6.91 -1.84 9.14
C TYR A 11 5.45 -2.13 8.81
N GLU A 12 4.66 -2.50 9.81
CA GLU A 12 3.23 -2.78 9.65
C GLU A 12 2.39 -1.54 9.95
N ILE A 13 1.52 -1.17 9.00
CA ILE A 13 0.58 -0.06 9.17
C ILE A 13 -0.68 -0.58 9.87
N ILE A 14 -0.84 -0.27 11.15
CA ILE A 14 -1.94 -0.78 11.97
C ILE A 14 -2.89 0.38 12.33
N PRO A 15 -4.19 0.32 12.00
CA PRO A 15 -5.14 1.34 12.43
C PRO A 15 -5.39 1.29 13.95
N ALA A 16 -5.60 2.46 14.56
CA ALA A 16 -5.87 2.64 16.00
C ALA A 16 -7.14 1.92 16.45
N ARG A 17 -8.16 1.90 15.58
CA ARG A 17 -9.39 1.14 15.74
C ARG A 17 -9.43 -0.02 14.76
N THR A 18 -10.17 -1.06 15.10
CA THR A 18 -10.51 -2.13 14.17
C THR A 18 -11.68 -1.71 13.29
N TYR A 19 -11.66 -2.10 12.02
CA TYR A 19 -12.85 -2.06 11.18
C TYR A 19 -13.82 -3.16 11.63
N ASN A 20 -15.08 -3.03 11.21
CA ASN A 20 -16.06 -4.09 11.45
C ASN A 20 -15.61 -5.44 10.88
N ASP A 21 -15.95 -6.53 11.57
CA ASP A 21 -15.74 -7.89 11.05
C ASP A 21 -16.69 -8.21 9.88
N ASP A 22 -17.84 -7.54 9.82
CA ASP A 22 -18.76 -7.63 8.69
C ASP A 22 -18.24 -6.78 7.52
N MET A 23 -18.05 -7.41 6.36
CA MET A 23 -17.50 -6.78 5.16
C MET A 23 -18.29 -5.56 4.71
N TRP A 24 -19.63 -5.60 4.78
CA TRP A 24 -20.48 -4.50 4.31
C TRP A 24 -20.45 -3.33 5.29
N LYS A 25 -20.44 -3.60 6.59
CA LYS A 25 -20.25 -2.55 7.60
C LYS A 25 -18.87 -1.91 7.53
N ALA A 26 -17.82 -2.71 7.33
CA ALA A 26 -16.47 -2.20 7.12
C ALA A 26 -16.37 -1.34 5.85
N TRP A 27 -17.08 -1.74 4.78
CA TRP A 27 -17.22 -0.94 3.58
C TRP A 27 -17.86 0.42 3.88
N ASP A 28 -19.00 0.44 4.58
CA ASP A 28 -19.69 1.69 4.93
C ASP A 28 -18.80 2.61 5.79
N GLU A 29 -18.10 2.06 6.78
CA GLU A 29 -17.10 2.80 7.57
C GLU A 29 -16.02 3.43 6.68
N ALA A 30 -15.45 2.65 5.75
CA ALA A 30 -14.41 3.15 4.85
C ALA A 30 -14.94 4.22 3.87
N GLN A 31 -16.22 4.14 3.47
CA GLN A 31 -16.85 5.17 2.64
C GLN A 31 -17.06 6.47 3.40
N VAL A 32 -17.52 6.41 4.66
CA VAL A 32 -17.69 7.60 5.50
C VAL A 32 -16.34 8.32 5.70
N GLU A 33 -15.28 7.57 6.02
CA GLU A 33 -13.92 8.13 6.16
C GLU A 33 -13.47 8.90 4.90
N ARG A 34 -13.75 8.36 3.71
CA ARG A 34 -13.42 8.99 2.43
C ARG A 34 -14.27 10.23 2.15
N GLN A 35 -15.58 10.13 2.35
CA GLN A 35 -16.52 11.22 2.12
C GLN A 35 -16.22 12.42 3.04
N GLU A 36 -15.87 12.16 4.29
CA GLU A 36 -15.51 13.20 5.25
C GLU A 36 -14.05 13.65 5.13
N ASN A 37 -13.23 12.98 4.29
CA ASN A 37 -11.78 13.17 4.21
C ASN A 37 -11.08 13.00 5.58
N LYS A 38 -11.65 12.15 6.45
CA LYS A 38 -11.15 11.81 7.79
C LYS A 38 -10.75 10.34 7.81
N TYR A 39 -9.45 10.10 7.64
CA TYR A 39 -8.87 8.76 7.61
C TYR A 39 -8.52 8.29 9.02
N PRO A 40 -8.43 6.97 9.28
CA PRO A 40 -8.24 6.44 10.63
C PRO A 40 -6.88 6.86 11.21
N GLU A 41 -6.83 7.08 12.51
CA GLU A 41 -5.56 7.17 13.23
C GLU A 41 -4.80 5.84 13.16
N LEU A 42 -3.48 5.90 13.26
CA LEU A 42 -2.60 4.73 13.24
C LEU A 42 -2.04 4.46 14.63
N LYS A 43 -1.82 3.18 14.96
CA LYS A 43 -1.11 2.76 16.17
C LYS A 43 0.39 2.92 16.00
N GLY A 44 1.06 3.18 17.10
CA GLY A 44 2.53 3.26 17.15
C GLY A 44 3.07 4.60 16.66
N GLY A 45 4.40 4.71 16.69
CA GLY A 45 5.10 5.85 16.10
C GLY A 45 5.35 5.62 14.61
N MET A 46 5.44 6.70 13.85
CA MET A 46 5.87 6.64 12.46
C MET A 46 7.33 6.20 12.37
N PRO A 47 7.70 5.35 11.38
CA PRO A 47 9.07 4.89 11.24
C PRO A 47 9.99 6.02 10.79
N ASP A 48 11.25 5.99 11.23
CA ASP A 48 12.27 6.87 10.66
C ASP A 48 12.71 6.31 9.30
N LEU A 49 12.50 7.10 8.25
CA LEU A 49 12.89 6.73 6.88
C LEU A 49 14.28 7.24 6.50
N SER A 50 14.99 7.97 7.37
CA SER A 50 16.25 8.64 7.05
C SER A 50 17.32 7.72 6.47
N GLY A 51 17.40 6.48 6.98
CA GLY A 51 18.35 5.45 6.54
C GLY A 51 17.97 4.66 5.29
N TYR A 52 16.83 4.96 4.65
CA TYR A 52 16.34 4.20 3.51
C TYR A 52 16.31 5.04 2.23
N ASP A 53 16.91 4.51 1.16
CA ASP A 53 16.84 5.09 -0.18
C ASP A 53 15.58 4.66 -0.95
N MET A 54 15.10 3.45 -0.64
CA MET A 54 13.98 2.78 -1.31
C MET A 54 12.92 2.40 -0.28
N ILE A 55 11.67 2.81 -0.52
CA ILE A 55 10.52 2.41 0.29
C ILE A 55 9.50 1.70 -0.60
N LEU A 56 9.01 0.56 -0.12
CA LEU A 56 7.96 -0.22 -0.77
C LEU A 56 6.68 -0.16 0.08
N ILE A 57 5.58 0.35 -0.49
CA ILE A 57 4.29 0.42 0.19
C ILE A 57 3.35 -0.68 -0.32
N GLY A 58 2.87 -1.52 0.59
CA GLY A 58 1.87 -2.56 0.31
C GLY A 58 0.46 -2.13 0.71
N THR A 59 -0.55 -2.45 -0.09
CA THR A 59 -1.96 -2.22 0.27
C THR A 59 -2.92 -3.27 -0.31
N GLY A 60 -4.07 -3.49 0.34
CA GLY A 60 -5.24 -4.03 -0.36
C GLY A 60 -5.99 -2.92 -1.09
N ILE A 61 -6.70 -3.25 -2.17
CA ILE A 61 -7.60 -2.31 -2.83
C ILE A 61 -8.99 -2.38 -2.20
N TRP A 62 -9.45 -1.23 -1.69
CA TRP A 62 -10.78 -1.03 -1.13
C TRP A 62 -11.53 -0.05 -2.03
N GLY A 63 -12.54 -0.52 -2.76
CA GLY A 63 -13.36 0.36 -3.61
C GLY A 63 -12.53 1.17 -4.60
N TYR A 64 -11.80 0.47 -5.47
CA TYR A 64 -11.00 1.01 -6.58
C TYR A 64 -9.69 1.73 -6.20
N THR A 65 -9.42 1.96 -4.91
CA THR A 65 -8.22 2.68 -4.42
C THR A 65 -7.57 2.00 -3.21
N MET A 66 -6.44 2.52 -2.74
CA MET A 66 -5.71 2.07 -1.55
C MET A 66 -6.61 1.96 -0.30
N ALA A 67 -6.22 1.11 0.64
CA ALA A 67 -6.88 1.00 1.93
C ALA A 67 -6.69 2.30 2.73
N ASN A 68 -7.73 2.74 3.42
CA ASN A 68 -7.74 4.01 4.15
C ASN A 68 -6.59 4.16 5.18
N PRO A 69 -6.16 3.10 5.91
CA PRO A 69 -4.98 3.20 6.78
C PRO A 69 -3.67 3.52 6.03
N VAL A 70 -3.51 3.03 4.80
CA VAL A 70 -2.33 3.36 3.96
C VAL A 70 -2.38 4.81 3.51
N THR A 71 -3.59 5.32 3.20
CA THR A 71 -3.76 6.76 2.96
C THR A 71 -3.40 7.60 4.19
N SER A 72 -3.79 7.19 5.40
CA SER A 72 -3.37 7.85 6.65
C SER A 72 -1.85 7.87 6.80
N PHE A 73 -1.18 6.77 6.49
CA PHE A 73 0.26 6.67 6.56
C PHE A 73 0.93 7.64 5.59
N ILE A 74 0.57 7.57 4.30
CA ILE A 74 1.17 8.43 3.26
C ILE A 74 1.00 9.92 3.59
N ARG A 75 -0.13 10.34 4.19
CA ARG A 75 -0.38 11.73 4.58
C ARG A 75 0.49 12.23 5.74
N GLN A 76 1.03 11.33 6.55
CA GLN A 76 1.84 11.67 7.72
C GLN A 76 3.35 11.56 7.47
N MET A 77 3.75 11.00 6.33
CA MET A 77 5.15 10.75 5.99
C MET A 77 5.67 11.76 4.97
N ASP A 78 6.96 12.05 5.06
CA ASP A 78 7.71 12.76 4.02
C ASP A 78 8.56 11.77 3.22
N PHE A 79 8.33 11.73 1.92
CA PHE A 79 9.05 10.88 0.98
C PHE A 79 9.98 11.68 0.05
N ALA A 80 10.20 12.96 0.34
CA ALA A 80 11.05 13.82 -0.46
C ALA A 80 12.45 13.22 -0.67
N GLY A 81 12.88 13.15 -1.93
CA GLY A 81 14.18 12.62 -2.31
C GLY A 81 14.32 11.10 -2.23
N LYS A 82 13.27 10.36 -1.86
CA LYS A 82 13.28 8.89 -1.81
C LYS A 82 12.76 8.26 -3.10
N THR A 83 13.20 7.04 -3.38
CA THR A 83 12.60 6.20 -4.42
C THR A 83 11.47 5.38 -3.81
N MET A 84 10.29 5.47 -4.41
CA MET A 84 9.10 4.77 -3.93
C MET A 84 8.63 3.77 -4.97
N SER A 85 8.18 2.61 -4.52
CA SER A 85 7.31 1.74 -5.33
C SER A 85 6.19 1.19 -4.46
N ALA A 86 5.14 0.71 -5.11
CA ALA A 86 3.98 0.16 -4.43
C ALA A 86 3.63 -1.21 -4.96
N PHE A 87 2.98 -2.03 -4.13
CA PHE A 87 2.36 -3.28 -4.55
C PHE A 87 0.98 -3.39 -3.92
N TRP A 88 0.02 -3.95 -4.65
CA TRP A 88 -1.34 -4.04 -4.14
C TRP A 88 -2.04 -5.32 -4.55
N THR A 89 -2.87 -5.84 -3.64
CA THR A 89 -3.73 -6.99 -3.89
C THR A 89 -5.17 -6.57 -4.11
N PHE A 90 -5.84 -7.25 -5.03
CA PHE A 90 -7.22 -6.93 -5.39
C PHE A 90 -7.94 -8.13 -5.99
N TYR A 91 -9.28 -8.09 -5.94
CA TYR A 91 -10.13 -9.08 -6.59
C TYR A 91 -10.24 -8.79 -8.08
N ASP A 92 -10.96 -7.71 -8.42
CA ASP A 92 -11.29 -7.40 -9.82
C ASP A 92 -10.85 -5.99 -10.28
N HIS A 93 -10.87 -5.01 -9.37
CA HIS A 93 -10.72 -3.60 -9.71
C HIS A 93 -9.52 -2.95 -9.01
N ASP A 94 -8.68 -2.26 -9.78
CA ASP A 94 -7.53 -1.49 -9.30
C ASP A 94 -7.28 -0.20 -10.09
N GLU A 95 -8.24 0.25 -10.90
CA GLU A 95 -8.07 1.24 -11.96
C GLU A 95 -7.50 2.58 -11.47
N LYS A 96 -7.71 2.94 -10.20
CA LYS A 96 -7.19 4.19 -9.61
C LYS A 96 -5.91 4.01 -8.79
N ALA A 97 -5.51 2.77 -8.48
CA ALA A 97 -4.45 2.51 -7.51
C ALA A 97 -3.10 3.15 -7.91
N ASP A 98 -2.62 2.88 -9.13
CA ASP A 98 -1.34 3.44 -9.59
C ASP A 98 -1.38 4.97 -9.75
N GLU A 99 -2.52 5.52 -10.21
CA GLU A 99 -2.72 6.96 -10.31
C GLU A 99 -2.69 7.63 -8.92
N ASP A 100 -3.38 7.04 -7.95
CA ASP A 100 -3.42 7.55 -6.58
C ASP A 100 -2.04 7.51 -5.93
N PHE A 101 -1.24 6.45 -6.16
CA PHE A 101 0.15 6.40 -5.69
C PHE A 101 1.01 7.50 -6.32
N ARG A 102 0.90 7.71 -7.64
CA ARG A 102 1.62 8.81 -8.33
C ARG A 102 1.22 10.18 -7.80
N GLY A 103 -0.05 10.38 -7.46
CA GLY A 103 -0.57 11.66 -6.97
C GLY A 103 -0.27 11.95 -5.50
N CYS A 104 -0.22 10.91 -4.65
CA CYS A 104 -0.09 11.08 -3.20
C CYS A 104 1.36 11.06 -2.70
N LEU A 105 2.29 10.42 -3.43
CA LEU A 105 3.71 10.33 -3.05
C LEU A 105 4.51 11.56 -3.50
N LYS A 106 4.11 12.73 -3.01
CA LYS A 106 4.71 14.01 -3.40
C LYS A 106 6.19 14.08 -3.00
N GLY A 107 7.03 14.60 -3.89
CA GLY A 107 8.47 14.77 -3.66
C GLY A 107 9.30 13.49 -3.81
N ALA A 108 8.66 12.33 -3.95
CA ALA A 108 9.33 11.08 -4.21
C ALA A 108 9.50 10.81 -5.71
N LYS A 109 10.50 9.99 -6.04
CA LYS A 109 10.60 9.32 -7.34
C LYS A 109 9.79 8.03 -7.30
N TYR A 110 8.54 8.07 -7.77
CA TYR A 110 7.73 6.86 -7.91
C TYR A 110 8.13 6.06 -9.16
N VAL A 111 8.51 4.80 -8.98
CA VAL A 111 8.80 3.85 -10.07
C VAL A 111 7.61 2.91 -10.28
N LYS A 112 7.76 1.93 -11.19
CA LYS A 112 6.68 1.01 -11.56
C LYS A 112 6.16 0.24 -10.34
N GLY A 113 4.85 0.29 -10.09
CA GLY A 113 4.18 -0.53 -9.08
C GLY A 113 3.89 -1.97 -9.53
N LEU A 114 3.50 -2.81 -8.58
CA LEU A 114 3.18 -4.23 -8.78
C LEU A 114 1.72 -4.53 -8.43
N PRO A 115 0.82 -4.61 -9.43
CA PRO A 115 -0.50 -5.17 -9.23
C PRO A 115 -0.43 -6.68 -9.00
N LEU A 116 -1.09 -7.17 -7.95
CA LEU A 116 -1.20 -8.58 -7.58
C LEU A 116 -2.68 -9.00 -7.54
N PRO A 117 -3.32 -9.20 -8.70
CA PRO A 117 -4.71 -9.65 -8.75
C PRO A 117 -4.86 -11.05 -8.15
N ARG A 118 -6.07 -11.40 -7.69
CA ARG A 118 -6.38 -12.73 -7.13
C ARG A 118 -5.96 -13.89 -8.05
N SER A 119 -6.10 -13.71 -9.36
CA SER A 119 -5.69 -14.71 -10.37
C SER A 119 -4.19 -15.03 -10.29
N LEU A 120 -3.36 -14.07 -9.90
CA LEU A 120 -1.92 -14.23 -9.73
C LEU A 120 -1.58 -14.72 -8.32
N THR A 121 -2.21 -14.15 -7.28
CA THR A 121 -1.97 -14.53 -5.87
C THR A 121 -2.47 -15.92 -5.51
N SER A 122 -3.32 -16.53 -6.34
CA SER A 122 -3.78 -17.92 -6.16
C SER A 122 -2.70 -18.97 -6.41
N SER A 123 -1.56 -18.60 -7.00
CA SER A 123 -0.41 -19.47 -7.21
C SER A 123 0.86 -18.86 -6.61
N LYS A 124 1.48 -19.56 -5.65
CA LYS A 124 2.71 -19.11 -4.98
C LYS A 124 3.87 -18.92 -5.97
N GLU A 125 3.98 -19.81 -6.96
CA GLU A 125 5.03 -19.76 -7.99
C GLU A 125 4.86 -18.52 -8.89
N ARG A 126 3.68 -18.33 -9.49
CA ARG A 126 3.39 -17.16 -10.33
C ARG A 126 3.53 -15.85 -9.55
N THR A 127 3.14 -15.85 -8.29
CA THR A 127 3.32 -14.71 -7.39
C THR A 127 4.80 -14.40 -7.17
N SER A 128 5.61 -15.42 -6.90
CA SER A 128 7.05 -15.27 -6.76
C SER A 128 7.69 -14.72 -8.03
N ASP A 129 7.34 -15.26 -9.19
CA ASP A 129 7.91 -14.84 -10.48
C ASP A 129 7.57 -13.37 -10.80
N ALA A 130 6.33 -12.97 -10.53
CA ALA A 130 5.92 -11.58 -10.71
C ALA A 130 6.68 -10.62 -9.77
N MET A 131 6.89 -11.03 -8.52
CA MET A 131 7.73 -10.28 -7.57
C MET A 131 9.17 -10.18 -8.07
N ASP A 132 9.75 -11.26 -8.57
CA ASP A 132 11.14 -11.28 -9.07
C ASP A 132 11.31 -10.39 -10.31
N GLN A 133 10.34 -10.37 -11.21
CA GLN A 133 10.35 -9.48 -12.37
C GLN A 133 10.23 -8.01 -11.96
N TRP A 134 9.34 -7.71 -11.01
CA TRP A 134 9.16 -6.35 -10.52
C TRP A 134 10.37 -5.84 -9.74
N ILE A 135 10.98 -6.67 -8.88
CA ILE A 135 12.18 -6.32 -8.12
C ILE A 135 13.32 -5.87 -9.04
N ARG A 136 13.46 -6.47 -10.22
CA ARG A 136 14.46 -6.06 -11.23
C ARG A 136 14.22 -4.69 -11.84
N THR A 137 13.06 -4.07 -11.60
CA THR A 137 12.70 -2.73 -12.07
C THR A 137 12.85 -1.64 -11.02
N LEU A 138 13.15 -2.01 -9.78
CA LEU A 138 13.43 -1.12 -8.65
C LEU A 138 14.86 -0.58 -8.77
#